data_AF-A0A661WP21-F1
#
_entry.id   AF-A0A661WP21-F1
#
_cell.length_a   1.000
_cell.length_b   1.000
_cell.length_c   1.000
_cell.angle_alpha   90.00
_cell.angle_beta   90.00
_cell.angle_gamma   90.00
#
_symmetry.space_group_name_H-M   'P 1'
#
loop_
_entity.id
_entity.type
_entity.pdbx_description
1 polymer ?
#
loop_
_entity_poly.entity_id
_entity_poly.type
_entity_poly.pdbx_seq_one_letter_code
_entity_poly.pdbx_strand_id
1 'polypeptide(L)'
;MDSTSRNEDVLLTEKIHAFQKFFYVDYKENQRGRFLKITEKDGRFRSTIIVPEEAVDDLAKLLVEISEKFSPAERTAERKEEFEKQRQEFESRRLERERIEKS
;
A
#
# COMPACT_ATOMS: atom_id res chain seq x y z
N MET A 1 20.12 5.09 -14.48
CA MET A 1 18.88 5.14 -15.30
C MET A 1 18.57 3.72 -15.73
N ASP A 2 17.36 3.24 -15.44
CA ASP A 2 16.92 1.86 -15.64
C ASP A 2 16.86 1.52 -17.14
N SER A 3 17.61 0.50 -17.56
CA SER A 3 17.85 0.10 -18.95
C SER A 3 17.01 -1.10 -19.35
N THR A 4 15.69 -1.03 -19.18
CA THR A 4 14.73 -2.03 -19.67
C THR A 4 13.76 -1.52 -20.75
N SER A 5 13.91 -0.26 -21.20
CA SER A 5 13.02 0.36 -22.20
C SER A 5 13.44 0.09 -23.64
N ARG A 6 13.03 -1.04 -24.23
CA ARG A 6 12.99 -1.17 -25.70
C ARG A 6 11.74 -1.82 -26.30
N ASN A 7 10.80 -2.33 -25.51
CA ASN A 7 9.64 -3.06 -26.05
C ASN A 7 8.31 -2.81 -25.32
N GLU A 8 8.23 -1.75 -24.50
CA GLU A 8 7.00 -1.40 -23.80
C GLU A 8 6.69 0.09 -23.97
N ASP A 9 5.55 0.39 -24.57
CA ASP A 9 5.00 1.74 -24.61
C ASP A 9 4.16 1.99 -23.35
N VAL A 10 4.38 3.13 -22.71
CA VAL A 10 3.63 3.53 -21.51
C VAL A 10 2.45 4.37 -21.92
N LEU A 11 1.24 3.86 -21.66
CA LEU A 11 -0.01 4.54 -21.99
C LEU A 11 -0.50 5.42 -20.85
N LEU A 12 -0.31 4.97 -19.60
CA LEU A 12 -0.65 5.71 -18.39
C LEU A 12 0.31 5.34 -17.26
N THR A 13 0.69 6.32 -16.44
CA THR A 13 1.38 6.09 -15.18
C THR A 13 0.76 6.96 -14.12
N GLU A 14 0.28 6.34 -13.05
CA GLU A 14 -0.21 7.02 -11.86
C GLU A 14 0.56 6.58 -10.62
N LYS A 15 0.60 7.48 -9.63
CA LYS A 15 1.32 7.24 -8.38
C LYS A 15 0.44 7.54 -7.19
N ILE A 16 0.36 6.56 -6.28
CA ILE A 16 -0.32 6.70 -5.00
C ILE A 16 0.72 6.67 -3.89
N HIS A 17 0.65 7.63 -2.97
CA HIS A 17 1.45 7.63 -1.75
C HIS A 17 0.54 7.38 -0.55
N ALA A 18 0.81 6.32 0.21
CA ALA A 18 0.08 5.99 1.41
C ALA A 18 1.04 5.53 2.51
N PHE A 19 0.99 6.20 3.66
CA PHE A 19 1.90 5.98 4.79
C PHE A 19 3.39 6.10 4.38
N GLN A 20 4.14 4.99 4.44
CA GLN A 20 5.56 4.91 4.06
C GLN A 20 5.76 4.25 2.69
N LYS A 21 4.66 3.94 1.97
CA LYS A 21 4.66 3.16 0.74
C LYS A 21 4.24 4.00 -0.45
N PHE A 22 4.89 3.74 -1.58
CA PHE A 22 4.52 4.25 -2.89
C PHE A 22 3.99 3.11 -3.75
N PHE A 23 2.83 3.31 -4.35
CA PHE A 23 2.28 2.44 -5.38
C PHE A 23 2.41 3.15 -6.72
N TYR A 24 2.98 2.46 -7.70
CA TYR A 24 3.04 2.90 -9.09
C TYR A 24 2.13 1.99 -9.89
N VAL A 25 1.21 2.60 -10.64
CA VAL A 25 0.25 1.90 -11.47
C VAL A 25 0.51 2.33 -12.91
N ASP A 26 1.15 1.44 -13.68
CA ASP A 26 1.51 1.70 -15.07
C ASP A 26 0.63 0.84 -15.99
N TYR A 27 -0.15 1.47 -16.86
CA TYR A 27 -0.81 0.77 -17.96
C TYR A 27 0.05 0.88 -19.21
N LYS A 28 0.43 -0.27 -19.76
CA LYS A 28 1.46 -0.39 -20.80
C LYS A 28 1.03 -1.30 -21.93
N GLU A 29 1.70 -1.17 -23.06
CA GLU A 29 1.52 -2.00 -24.26
C GLU A 29 2.85 -2.58 -24.73
N ASN A 30 2.84 -3.84 -25.15
CA ASN A 30 3.96 -4.46 -25.85
C ASN A 30 3.44 -5.28 -27.04
N GLN A 31 4.33 -5.97 -27.76
CA GLN A 31 3.97 -6.78 -28.93
C GLN A 31 2.94 -7.89 -28.66
N ARG A 32 2.70 -8.25 -27.39
CA ARG A 32 1.73 -9.28 -26.98
C ARG A 32 0.39 -8.70 -26.54
N GLY A 33 0.25 -7.38 -26.48
CA GLY A 33 -0.95 -6.67 -26.02
C GLY A 33 -0.68 -5.75 -24.84
N ARG A 34 -1.76 -5.28 -24.20
CA ARG A 34 -1.68 -4.35 -23.08
C ARG A 34 -1.76 -5.08 -21.74
N PHE A 35 -1.25 -4.45 -20.72
CA PHE A 35 -1.24 -4.97 -19.36
C PHE A 35 -1.10 -3.84 -18.35
N LEU A 36 -1.53 -4.11 -17.13
CA LEU A 36 -1.35 -3.23 -15.99
C LEU A 36 -0.21 -3.75 -15.12
N LYS A 37 0.75 -2.90 -14.79
CA LYS A 37 1.85 -3.20 -13.87
C LYS A 37 1.66 -2.40 -12.60
N ILE A 38 1.50 -3.10 -11.48
CA ILE A 38 1.35 -2.48 -10.16
C ILE A 38 2.62 -2.77 -9.36
N THR A 39 3.37 -1.72 -9.03
CA THR A 39 4.56 -1.80 -8.17
C THR A 39 4.25 -1.21 -6.81
N GLU A 40 4.45 -1.99 -5.75
CA GLU A 40 4.57 -1.48 -4.38
C GLU A 40 6.06 -1.21 -4.08
N LYS A 41 6.36 -0.04 -3.51
CA LYS A 41 7.69 0.32 -3.02
C LYS A 41 7.60 0.86 -1.61
N ASP A 42 8.18 0.11 -0.68
CA ASP A 42 8.57 0.58 0.65
C ASP A 42 10.07 0.90 0.62
N GLY A 43 10.59 1.82 1.42
CA GLY A 43 11.94 2.41 1.24
C GLY A 43 13.08 1.42 0.94
N ARG A 44 13.00 0.18 1.44
CA ARG A 44 13.94 -0.93 1.14
C ARG A 44 13.41 -2.03 0.21
N PHE A 45 12.10 -2.17 0.03
CA PHE A 45 11.50 -3.32 -0.65
C PHE A 45 10.63 -2.90 -1.83
N ARG A 46 10.76 -3.63 -2.93
CA ARG A 46 9.94 -3.43 -4.13
C ARG A 46 9.26 -4.74 -4.50
N SER A 47 7.93 -4.73 -4.53
CA SER A 47 7.11 -5.82 -5.05
C SER A 47 6.40 -5.37 -6.31
N THR A 48 6.16 -6.26 -7.27
CA THR A 48 5.49 -5.91 -8.51
C THR A 48 4.68 -7.07 -9.02
N ILE A 49 3.45 -6.78 -9.44
CA ILE A 49 2.58 -7.71 -10.13
C ILE A 49 2.25 -7.17 -11.52
N ILE A 50 1.96 -8.08 -12.46
CA ILE A 50 1.46 -7.78 -13.79
C ILE A 50 0.07 -8.37 -13.89
N VAL A 51 -0.89 -7.56 -14.31
CA VAL A 51 -2.28 -7.93 -14.50
C VAL A 51 -2.56 -7.86 -16.01
N PRO A 52 -2.99 -8.97 -16.64
CA PRO A 52 -3.44 -8.96 -18.02
C PRO A 52 -4.58 -7.95 -18.22
N GLU A 53 -4.68 -7.36 -19.41
CA GLU A 53 -5.73 -6.38 -19.73
C GLU A 53 -7.14 -6.91 -19.42
N GLU A 54 -7.39 -8.19 -19.69
CA GLU A 54 -8.68 -8.84 -19.51
C GLU A 54 -9.17 -8.85 -18.05
N ALA A 55 -8.25 -8.74 -17.07
CA ALA A 55 -8.58 -8.75 -15.65
C ALA A 55 -8.67 -7.33 -15.03
N VAL A 56 -8.38 -6.27 -15.80
CA VAL A 56 -8.32 -4.90 -15.27
C VAL A 56 -9.69 -4.41 -14.81
N ASP A 57 -10.74 -4.66 -15.58
CA ASP A 57 -12.10 -4.21 -15.24
C ASP A 57 -12.62 -4.88 -13.96
N ASP A 58 -12.36 -6.18 -13.80
CA ASP A 58 -12.78 -6.91 -12.61
C ASP A 58 -11.97 -6.51 -11.37
N LEU A 59 -10.67 -6.25 -11.53
CA LEU A 59 -9.85 -5.68 -10.46
C LEU A 59 -10.36 -4.30 -10.05
N ALA A 60 -10.72 -3.44 -11.01
CA ALA A 60 -11.24 -2.11 -10.72
C ALA A 60 -12.56 -2.17 -9.95
N LYS A 61 -13.51 -3.02 -10.38
CA LYS A 61 -14.78 -3.23 -9.66
C LYS A 61 -14.54 -3.71 -8.23
N LEU A 62 -13.64 -4.68 -8.05
CA LEU A 62 -13.31 -5.22 -6.73
C LEU A 62 -12.71 -4.13 -5.81
N LEU A 63 -11.84 -3.27 -6.33
CA LEU A 63 -11.27 -2.17 -5.54
C LEU A 63 -12.34 -1.16 -5.10
N VAL A 64 -13.28 -0.82 -5.99
CA VAL A 64 -14.42 0.05 -5.64
C VAL A 64 -15.28 -0.61 -4.56
N GLU A 65 -15.65 -1.89 -4.75
CA GLU A 65 -16.46 -2.63 -3.80
C GLU A 65 -15.79 -2.70 -2.41
N ILE A 66 -14.48 -2.95 -2.36
CA ILE A 66 -13.70 -2.94 -1.10
C ILE A 66 -13.74 -1.54 -0.47
N SER A 67 -13.60 -0.48 -1.26
CA SER A 67 -13.61 0.90 -0.75
C SER A 67 -14.96 1.31 -0.17
N GLU A 68 -16.06 0.87 -0.79
CA GLU A 68 -17.42 1.15 -0.36
C GLU A 68 -17.81 0.34 0.88
N LYS A 69 -17.51 -0.97 0.87
CA LYS A 69 -17.87 -1.89 1.95
C LYS A 69 -17.10 -1.66 3.25
N PHE A 70 -15.89 -1.10 3.17
CA PHE A 70 -15.03 -0.96 4.34
C PHE A 70 -14.51 0.46 4.49
N SER A 71 -15.40 1.44 4.33
CA SER A 71 -15.05 2.86 4.34
C SER A 71 -14.20 3.23 5.56
N PRO A 72 -13.27 4.20 5.44
CA PRO A 72 -12.37 4.57 6.53
C PRO A 72 -13.07 4.98 7.82
N ALA A 73 -14.34 5.40 7.79
CA ALA A 73 -15.08 5.81 8.97
C ALA A 73 -15.13 4.69 10.03
N GLU A 74 -15.27 3.45 9.60
CA GLU A 74 -15.35 2.29 10.49
C GLU A 74 -13.96 1.92 11.04
N ARG A 75 -12.93 1.98 10.18
CA ARG A 75 -11.54 1.62 10.54
C ARG A 75 -10.81 2.69 11.38
N THR A 76 -11.19 3.96 11.27
CA THR A 76 -10.50 5.06 11.96
C THR A 76 -10.79 5.08 13.45
N ALA A 77 -11.98 4.64 13.87
CA ALA A 77 -12.33 4.52 15.29
C ALA A 77 -11.54 3.39 15.97
N GLU A 78 -11.59 2.19 15.39
CA GLU A 78 -10.90 1.01 15.91
C GLU A 78 -9.38 1.19 15.93
N ARG A 79 -8.81 1.76 14.86
CA ARG A 79 -7.36 1.95 14.77
C ARG A 79 -6.85 3.06 15.68
N LYS A 80 -7.63 4.12 15.92
CA LYS A 80 -7.29 5.15 16.91
C LYS A 80 -7.26 4.56 18.32
N GLU A 81 -8.30 3.80 18.69
CA GLU A 81 -8.35 3.13 20.00
C GLU A 81 -7.19 2.15 20.20
N GLU A 82 -6.84 1.38 19.17
CA GLU A 82 -5.72 0.43 19.24
C GLU A 82 -4.36 1.13 19.41
N PHE A 83 -4.13 2.22 18.66
CA PHE A 83 -2.92 3.05 18.83
C PHE A 83 -2.84 3.68 20.23
N GLU A 84 -3.97 4.12 20.77
CA GLU A 84 -4.05 4.77 22.08
C GLU A 84 -3.80 3.76 23.21
N LYS A 85 -4.34 2.53 23.09
CA LYS A 85 -4.03 1.41 23.99
C LYS A 85 -2.56 1.02 23.95
N GLN A 86 -1.97 0.86 22.75
CA GLN A 86 -0.56 0.51 22.62
C GLN A 86 0.35 1.58 23.24
N ARG A 87 0.01 2.86 23.08
CA ARG A 87 0.74 3.97 23.71
C ARG A 87 0.62 3.96 25.23
N GLN A 88 -0.59 3.77 25.77
CA GLN A 88 -0.82 3.69 27.22
C GLN A 88 -0.08 2.49 27.85
N GLU A 89 -0.07 1.34 27.18
CA GLU A 89 0.66 0.16 27.63
C GLU A 89 2.17 0.40 27.62
N PHE A 90 2.69 1.04 26.57
CA PHE A 90 4.11 1.37 26.49
C PHE A 90 4.55 2.33 27.61
N GLU A 91 3.77 3.39 27.86
CA GLU A 91 4.03 4.34 28.96
C GLU A 91 3.94 3.65 30.33
N SER A 92 2.96 2.76 30.53
CA SER A 92 2.82 2.01 31.78
C SER A 92 4.02 1.08 32.03
N ARG A 93 4.46 0.35 31.01
CA ARG A 93 5.66 -0.50 31.08
C ARG A 93 6.94 0.30 31.32
N ARG A 94 7.02 1.52 30.78
CA ARG A 94 8.16 2.42 31.00
C ARG A 94 8.22 2.91 32.45
N LEU A 95 7.10 3.37 32.99
CA LEU A 95 7.01 3.85 34.38
C LEU A 95 7.27 2.73 35.39
N GLU A 96 6.82 1.51 35.11
CA GLU A 96 7.10 0.33 35.95
C GLU A 96 8.61 0.05 36.02
N ARG A 97 9.30 0.10 34.87
CA ARG A 97 10.76 -0.06 34.81
C ARG A 97 11.51 1.03 35.58
N GLU A 98 11.10 2.29 35.42
CA GLU A 98 11.71 3.42 36.13
C GLU A 98 11.47 3.37 37.65
N ARG A 99 10.38 2.74 38.12
CA ARG A 99 10.14 2.46 39.55
C ARG A 99 11.06 1.36 40.09
N ILE A 100 11.28 0.30 39.32
CA ILE A 100 12.14 -0.82 39.70
C ILE A 100 13.60 -0.39 39.79
N GLU A 101 14.07 0.47 38.89
CA GLU A 101 15.46 0.97 38.89
C GLU A 101 15.75 2.00 39.99
N LYS A 102 14.71 2.58 40.62
CA LYS A 102 14.83 3.58 41.70
C LYS A 102 14.59 3.00 43.10
N SER A 103 14.37 1.70 43.22
CA SER A 103 14.19 0.98 44.50
C SER A 103 15.37 0.08 44.81
#